data_AF-A0A352DD46-F1
#
_entry.id   AF-A0A352DD46-F1
#
_cell.length_a   1.000
_cell.length_b   1.000
_cell.length_c   1.000
_cell.angle_alpha   90.00
_cell.angle_beta   90.00
_cell.angle_gamma   90.00
#
_symmetry.space_group_name_H-M   'P 1'
#
loop_
_entity.id
_entity.type
_entity.pdbx_description
1 polymer ?
#
loop_
_entity_poly.entity_id
_entity_poly.type
_entity_poly.pdbx_seq_one_letter_code
_entity_poly.pdbx_strand_id
1 'polypeptide(L)'
;FGGIWFGVPQAELMPWLRWSVLTGVGLMFLELRKGLDWFLQLAGGLTLVKLALLFLVPVFPDYNRFLLLLVISISSIGSHMPARLRHFNYIKRQGTLITK
;
A
#
# COMPACT_ATOMS: atom_id res chain seq x y z
N PHE A 1 -15.13 -3.50 -2.71
CA PHE A 1 -15.20 -4.83 -2.08
C PHE A 1 -16.54 -5.51 -2.31
N GLY A 2 -17.66 -4.91 -1.90
CA GLY A 2 -19.00 -5.52 -2.04
C GLY A 2 -19.35 -5.92 -3.48
N GLY A 3 -19.11 -5.05 -4.47
CA GLY A 3 -19.51 -5.37 -5.85
C GLY A 3 -18.89 -6.63 -6.45
N ILE A 4 -17.65 -7.00 -6.07
CA ILE A 4 -17.02 -8.27 -6.53
C ILE A 4 -17.66 -9.49 -5.86
N TRP A 5 -18.15 -9.35 -4.63
CA TRP A 5 -18.87 -10.41 -3.92
C TRP A 5 -20.32 -10.55 -4.40
N PHE A 6 -20.95 -9.46 -4.83
CA PHE A 6 -22.30 -9.44 -5.39
C PHE A 6 -22.36 -9.67 -6.91
N GLY A 7 -21.25 -10.04 -7.55
CA GLY A 7 -21.21 -10.37 -8.97
C GLY A 7 -21.42 -9.18 -9.92
N VAL A 8 -21.17 -7.95 -9.44
CA VAL A 8 -21.27 -6.73 -10.26
C VAL A 8 -20.28 -6.81 -11.42
N PRO A 9 -20.68 -6.41 -12.65
CA PRO A 9 -19.80 -6.43 -13.81
C PRO A 9 -18.50 -5.66 -13.55
N GLN A 10 -17.36 -6.23 -13.99
CA GLN A 10 -16.05 -5.59 -13.81
C GLN A 10 -15.96 -4.19 -14.43
N ALA A 11 -16.73 -3.93 -15.49
CA ALA A 11 -16.81 -2.63 -16.15
C ALA A 11 -17.26 -1.52 -15.19
N GLU A 12 -18.16 -1.82 -14.25
CA GLU A 12 -18.64 -0.85 -13.25
C GLU A 12 -17.66 -0.68 -12.08
N LEU A 13 -16.88 -1.73 -11.77
CA LEU A 13 -15.88 -1.73 -10.70
C LEU A 13 -14.58 -1.00 -11.10
N MET A 14 -14.25 -0.98 -12.39
CA MET A 14 -13.02 -0.40 -12.92
C MET A 14 -12.82 1.10 -12.61
N PRO A 15 -13.83 1.97 -12.78
CA PRO A 15 -13.71 3.38 -12.40
C PRO A 15 -13.35 3.55 -10.92
N TRP A 16 -14.01 2.81 -10.01
CA TRP A 16 -13.76 2.89 -8.58
C TRP A 16 -12.37 2.39 -8.19
N LEU A 17 -11.90 1.33 -8.84
CA LEU A 17 -10.54 0.82 -8.68
C LEU A 17 -9.51 1.85 -9.12
N ARG A 18 -9.72 2.51 -10.27
CA ARG A 18 -8.86 3.60 -10.76
C ARG A 18 -8.83 4.78 -9.79
N TRP A 19 -9.97 5.21 -9.25
CA TRP A 19 -10.02 6.28 -8.24
C TRP A 19 -9.30 5.89 -6.95
N SER A 20 -9.43 4.64 -6.51
CA SER A 20 -8.74 4.14 -5.31
C SER A 20 -7.22 4.12 -5.51
N VAL A 21 -6.76 3.70 -6.71
CA VAL A 21 -5.34 3.75 -7.08
C VAL A 21 -4.85 5.21 -7.18
N LEU A 22 -5.61 6.09 -7.84
CA LEU A 22 -5.24 7.50 -7.99
C LEU A 22 -5.07 8.22 -6.65
N THR A 23 -6.02 8.05 -5.73
CA THR A 23 -5.92 8.63 -4.38
C THR A 23 -4.77 8.02 -3.58
N GLY A 24 -4.54 6.71 -3.70
CA GLY A 24 -3.39 6.03 -3.09
C GLY A 24 -2.04 6.53 -3.60
N VAL A 25 -1.90 6.73 -4.91
CA VAL A 25 -0.71 7.29 -5.55
C VAL A 25 -0.52 8.76 -5.15
N GLY A 26 -1.59 9.55 -5.10
CA GLY A 26 -1.55 10.94 -4.65
C GLY A 26 -1.04 11.07 -3.20
N LEU A 27 -1.55 10.23 -2.29
CA LEU A 27 -1.07 10.16 -0.91
C LEU A 27 0.39 9.73 -0.81
N MET A 28 0.81 8.76 -1.64
CA MET A 28 2.22 8.36 -1.75
C MET A 28 3.10 9.55 -2.17
N PHE A 29 2.67 10.34 -3.16
CA PHE A 29 3.43 11.51 -3.63
C PHE A 29 3.56 12.60 -2.56
N LEU A 30 2.52 12.80 -1.74
CA LEU A 30 2.57 13.73 -0.60
C LEU A 30 3.57 13.29 0.47
N GLU A 31 3.68 12.00 0.73
CA GLU A 31 4.71 11.48 1.63
C GLU A 31 6.10 11.53 1.02
N LEU A 32 6.23 11.28 -0.29
CA LEU A 32 7.50 11.38 -1.02
C LEU A 32 8.10 12.79 -0.92
N ARG A 33 7.26 13.83 -0.85
CA ARG A 33 7.69 15.23 -0.63
C ARG A 33 8.40 15.45 0.71
N LYS A 34 8.15 14.62 1.72
CA LYS A 34 8.81 14.73 3.03
C LYS A 34 10.21 14.12 3.06
N GLY A 35 10.55 13.29 2.07
CA GLY A 35 11.88 12.70 1.91
C GLY A 35 11.84 11.34 1.23
N LEU A 36 12.88 11.04 0.43
CA LEU A 36 13.02 9.74 -0.24
C LEU A 36 13.24 8.58 0.73
N ASP A 37 13.63 8.88 1.98
CA ASP A 37 13.74 7.89 3.05
C ASP A 37 12.40 7.17 3.32
N TRP A 38 11.27 7.78 2.96
CA TRP A 38 9.96 7.13 3.05
C TRP A 38 9.90 5.81 2.28
N PHE A 39 10.60 5.70 1.15
CA PHE A 39 10.64 4.45 0.36
C PHE A 39 11.36 3.31 1.11
N LEU A 40 12.31 3.67 1.98
CA LEU A 40 13.08 2.75 2.82
C LEU A 40 12.42 2.47 4.17
N GLN A 41 11.34 3.19 4.49
CA GLN A 41 10.53 2.95 5.67
C GLN A 41 9.56 1.79 5.39
N LEU A 42 9.32 1.00 6.43
CA LEU A 42 8.28 -0.03 6.45
C LEU A 42 6.93 0.48 5.94
N ALA A 43 6.56 1.72 6.27
CA ALA A 43 5.32 2.34 5.80
C ALA A 43 5.27 2.57 4.27
N GLY A 44 6.39 3.00 3.67
CA GLY A 44 6.47 3.18 2.22
C GLY A 44 6.47 1.84 1.50
N GLY A 45 7.23 0.86 2.00
CA GLY A 45 7.21 -0.51 1.50
C GLY A 45 5.81 -1.12 1.50
N LEU A 46 5.09 -1.04 2.63
CA LEU A 46 3.69 -1.51 2.72
C LEU A 46 2.75 -0.77 1.76
N THR A 47 2.97 0.52 1.56
CA THR A 47 2.17 1.33 0.62
C THR A 47 2.41 0.93 -0.83
N LEU A 48 3.65 0.62 -1.20
CA LEU A 48 4.00 0.12 -2.52
C LEU A 48 3.45 -1.28 -2.77
N VAL A 49 3.59 -2.17 -1.77
CA VAL A 49 3.06 -3.54 -1.85
C VAL A 49 1.55 -3.50 -2.08
N LYS A 50 0.78 -2.74 -1.28
CA LYS A 50 -0.67 -2.66 -1.49
C LYS A 50 -1.06 -2.04 -2.84
N LEU A 51 -0.30 -1.07 -3.34
CA LEU A 51 -0.52 -0.47 -4.65
C LEU A 51 -0.26 -1.48 -5.78
N ALA A 52 0.82 -2.26 -5.68
CA ALA A 52 1.12 -3.34 -6.62
C ALA A 52 0.01 -4.41 -6.62
N LEU A 53 -0.48 -4.80 -5.45
CA LEU A 53 -1.62 -5.73 -5.36
C LEU A 53 -2.88 -5.15 -6.02
N LEU A 54 -3.18 -3.85 -5.83
CA LEU A 54 -4.31 -3.19 -6.49
C LEU A 54 -4.17 -3.18 -8.02
N PHE A 55 -2.96 -3.01 -8.56
CA PHE A 55 -2.70 -3.14 -9.99
C PHE A 55 -2.87 -4.57 -10.51
N LEU A 56 -2.61 -5.58 -9.67
CA LEU A 56 -2.83 -6.99 -10.03
C LEU A 56 -4.31 -7.39 -10.08
N VAL A 57 -5.21 -6.68 -9.42
CA VAL A 57 -6.66 -6.97 -9.44
C VAL A 57 -7.23 -6.99 -10.86
N PRO A 58 -7.08 -5.97 -11.73
CA PRO A 58 -7.55 -6.08 -13.11
C PRO A 58 -6.83 -7.16 -13.94
N VAL A 59 -5.60 -7.55 -13.58
CA VAL A 59 -4.80 -8.53 -14.33
C VAL A 59 -5.23 -9.96 -14.05
N PHE A 60 -5.63 -10.26 -12.80
CA PHE A 60 -6.00 -11.60 -12.35
C PHE A 60 -7.46 -11.66 -11.86
N PRO A 61 -8.43 -11.57 -12.78
CA PRO A 61 -9.85 -11.46 -12.46
C PRO A 61 -10.38 -12.61 -11.59
N ASP A 62 -9.85 -13.82 -11.77
CA ASP A 62 -10.23 -15.02 -11.01
C ASP A 62 -9.82 -14.95 -9.53
N TYR A 63 -8.71 -14.24 -9.24
CA TYR A 63 -8.13 -14.10 -7.91
C TYR A 63 -8.48 -12.77 -7.23
N ASN A 64 -9.36 -11.95 -7.84
CA ASN A 64 -9.77 -10.65 -7.33
C ASN A 64 -10.18 -10.65 -5.87
N ARG A 65 -10.94 -11.67 -5.45
CA ARG A 65 -11.42 -11.83 -4.08
C ARG A 65 -10.25 -11.97 -3.09
N PHE A 66 -9.29 -12.81 -3.43
CA PHE A 66 -8.10 -13.06 -2.60
C PHE A 66 -7.15 -11.86 -2.58
N LEU A 67 -6.90 -11.24 -3.74
CA LEU A 67 -6.05 -10.05 -3.85
C LEU A 67 -6.59 -8.89 -3.01
N LEU A 68 -7.89 -8.65 -3.10
CA LEU A 68 -8.55 -7.62 -2.32
C LEU A 68 -8.51 -7.93 -0.82
N LEU A 69 -8.71 -9.19 -0.41
CA LEU A 69 -8.57 -9.60 0.99
C LEU A 69 -7.17 -9.31 1.52
N LEU A 70 -6.13 -9.68 0.75
CA LEU A 70 -4.75 -9.36 1.10
C LEU A 70 -4.53 -7.85 1.23
N VAL A 71 -5.06 -7.04 0.31
CA VAL A 71 -4.97 -5.58 0.39
C VAL A 71 -5.58 -5.07 1.69
N ILE A 72 -6.77 -5.54 2.09
CA ILE A 72 -7.39 -5.14 3.36
C ILE A 72 -6.57 -5.60 4.55
N SER A 73 -6.12 -6.85 4.59
CA SER A 73 -5.34 -7.39 5.70
C SER A 73 -4.05 -6.59 5.89
N ILE A 74 -3.31 -6.34 4.82
CA ILE A 74 -2.08 -5.53 4.85
C ILE A 74 -2.40 -4.11 5.30
N SER A 75 -3.48 -3.51 4.79
CA SER A 75 -3.85 -2.14 5.15
C SER A 75 -4.31 -2.01 6.61
N SER A 76 -5.01 -3.02 7.14
CA SER A 76 -5.45 -3.06 8.54
C SER A 76 -4.26 -3.20 9.49
N ILE A 77 -3.33 -4.10 9.19
CA ILE A 77 -2.07 -4.26 9.95
C ILE A 77 -1.26 -2.96 9.89
N GLY A 78 -1.15 -2.35 8.71
CA GLY A 78 -0.46 -1.07 8.53
C GLY A 78 -1.07 0.07 9.36
N SER A 79 -2.40 0.13 9.48
CA SER A 79 -3.09 1.14 10.30
C SER A 79 -2.89 0.96 11.80
N HIS A 80 -2.75 -0.28 12.28
CA HIS A 80 -2.44 -0.57 13.69
C HIS A 80 -0.94 -0.56 13.99
N MET A 81 -0.10 -0.27 13.01
CA MET A 81 1.34 -0.33 13.19
C MET A 81 1.82 0.85 14.06
N PRO A 82 2.49 0.60 15.19
CA PRO A 82 3.01 1.66 16.05
C PRO A 82 4.02 2.53 15.29
N ALA A 83 4.05 3.83 15.60
CA ALA A 83 4.87 4.82 14.88
C ALA A 83 6.35 4.44 14.76
N ARG A 84 6.88 3.70 15.73
CA ARG A 84 8.26 3.17 15.74
C ARG A 84 8.53 2.18 14.60
N LEU A 85 7.56 1.32 14.28
CA LEU A 85 7.65 0.39 13.14
C LEU A 85 7.36 1.11 11.83
N ARG A 86 6.46 2.10 11.84
CA ARG A 86 6.12 2.91 10.66
C ARG A 86 7.33 3.64 10.06
N HIS A 87 8.18 4.22 10.91
CA HIS A 87 9.40 4.93 10.51
C HIS A 87 10.66 4.07 10.63
N PHE A 88 10.52 2.76 10.71
CA PHE A 88 11.68 1.87 10.76
C PHE A 88 12.34 1.84 9.38
N ASN A 89 13.57 2.35 9.31
CA ASN A 89 14.40 2.28 8.12
C ASN A 89 15.09 0.91 8.08
N TYR A 90 14.88 0.16 6.99
CA TYR A 90 15.59 -1.10 6.76
C TYR A 90 17.09 -0.91 6.62
N ILE A 91 17.50 0.23 6.05
CA ILE A 91 18.90 0.63 5.98
C ILE A 91 19.24 1.35 7.28
N LYS A 92 19.88 0.63 8.21
CA LYS A 92 20.70 1.28 9.24
C LYS A 92 21.78 2.05 8.49
N ARG A 93 21.73 3.38 8.51
CA ARG A 93 22.89 4.19 8.11
C ARG A 93 24.04 3.78 9.04
N GLN A 94 24.93 2.92 8.57
CA GLN A 94 26.15 2.56 9.29
C GLN A 94 27.02 3.81 9.29
N GLY A 95 26.84 4.66 10.30
CA GLY A 95 27.47 5.97 10.30
C GLY A 95 27.17 6.82 11.51
N THR A 96 26.90 6.26 12.68
CA THR A 96 27.18 6.97 13.95
C THR A 96 27.36 5.97 15.10
N LEU A 97 28.47 5.23 15.05
CA LEU A 97 29.16 4.84 16.29
C LEU A 97 30.00 6.05 16.72
N ILE A 98 29.42 7.06 17.35
CA ILE A 98 30.17 8.02 18.17
C ILE A 98 29.29 8.40 19.37
N THR A 99 29.58 7.74 20.49
CA THR A 99 29.70 8.28 21.86
C THR A 99 28.79 9.45 22.25
N LYS A 100 27.80 9.22 23.13
CA LYS A 100 27.92 9.39 24.59
C LYS A 100 26.65 8.90 25.29
#